data_AF-A0A1I7JP88-F1
#
_entry.id   AF-A0A1I7JP88-F1
#
_cell.length_a   1.000
_cell.length_b   1.000
_cell.length_c   1.000
_cell.angle_alpha   90.00
_cell.angle_beta   90.00
_cell.angle_gamma   90.00
#
_symmetry.space_group_name_H-M   'P 1'
#
loop_
_entity.id
_entity.type
_entity.pdbx_description
1 polymer ?
#
loop_
_entity_poly.entity_id
_entity_poly.type
_entity_poly.pdbx_seq_one_letter_code
_entity_poly.pdbx_strand_id
1 'polypeptide(L)'
;MAVKQTAGREQLGSFAPKFAELNDDVLFGEVWSREDKLSLRDRSLVTVVALMAQGLTDESFKYHLMSAKTNGITKEEIAEIITHAAFYCGWPKAWAVFRMAKEIWFEESDEDDEKAKHQASMIFPIGAPNDAFAKYFIGQSYLAPLSTKQVGIFNVTFEPGCRNNWHIHHADKGGGQILVCVSGRGYYQE
;
A
#
# COMPACT_ATOMS: atom_id res chain seq x y z
N MET A 1 11.63 -19.44 -17.60
CA MET A 1 13.05 -19.71 -17.23
C MET A 1 13.01 -20.62 -16.02
N ALA A 2 13.95 -21.57 -15.85
CA ALA A 2 13.89 -22.43 -14.68
C ALA A 2 13.98 -21.59 -13.39
N VAL A 3 13.02 -21.78 -12.48
CA VAL A 3 13.04 -21.17 -11.15
C VAL A 3 14.27 -21.68 -10.42
N LYS A 4 15.24 -20.80 -10.18
CA LYS A 4 16.47 -21.15 -9.48
C LYS A 4 16.27 -20.95 -7.98
N GLN A 5 16.20 -22.04 -7.23
CA GLN A 5 16.09 -22.07 -5.77
C GLN A 5 17.24 -22.89 -5.18
N THR A 6 17.86 -22.39 -4.10
CA THR A 6 19.00 -23.04 -3.42
C THR A 6 18.83 -23.17 -1.90
N ALA A 7 17.71 -22.67 -1.37
CA ALA A 7 17.44 -22.66 0.07
C ALA A 7 17.50 -24.06 0.69
N GLY A 8 17.07 -25.10 -0.03
CA GLY A 8 17.13 -26.48 0.45
C GLY A 8 18.56 -26.90 0.76
N ARG A 9 19.47 -26.74 -0.20
CA ARG A 9 20.89 -27.09 0.00
C ARG A 9 21.58 -26.19 1.01
N GLU A 10 21.29 -24.90 1.01
CA GLU A 10 21.90 -23.94 1.93
C GLU A 10 21.52 -24.21 3.39
N GLN A 11 20.25 -24.54 3.66
CA GLN A 11 19.75 -24.69 5.03
C GLN A 11 19.79 -26.13 5.53
N LEU A 12 19.59 -27.12 4.65
CA LEU A 12 19.39 -28.52 5.03
C LEU A 12 20.41 -29.47 4.39
N GLY A 13 21.40 -28.98 3.63
CA GLY A 13 22.31 -29.83 2.85
C GLY A 13 23.07 -30.88 3.67
N SER A 14 23.47 -30.56 4.90
CA SER A 14 24.14 -31.52 5.80
C SER A 14 23.18 -32.38 6.61
N PHE A 15 22.00 -31.86 6.93
CA PHE A 15 21.02 -32.50 7.82
C PHE A 15 20.09 -33.47 7.07
N ALA A 16 19.54 -33.01 5.94
CA ALA A 16 18.59 -33.75 5.12
C ALA A 16 18.91 -33.56 3.61
N PRO A 17 20.07 -34.05 3.14
CA PRO A 17 20.57 -33.80 1.78
C PRO A 17 19.59 -34.19 0.68
N LYS A 18 18.86 -35.30 0.85
CA LYS A 18 17.89 -35.73 -0.16
C LYS A 18 16.67 -34.80 -0.23
N PHE A 19 16.22 -34.29 0.91
CA PHE A 19 15.12 -33.33 0.92
C PHE A 19 15.54 -32.00 0.28
N ALA A 20 16.74 -31.53 0.60
CA ALA A 20 17.35 -30.35 -0.01
C ALA A 20 17.42 -30.45 -1.55
N GLU A 21 17.90 -31.58 -2.07
CA GLU A 21 17.94 -31.88 -3.51
C GLU A 21 16.54 -31.87 -4.13
N LEU A 22 15.56 -32.57 -3.53
CA LEU A 22 14.19 -32.63 -4.05
C LEU A 22 13.49 -31.27 -4.03
N ASN A 23 13.75 -30.44 -3.02
CA ASN A 23 13.23 -29.09 -2.94
C ASN A 23 13.75 -28.22 -4.09
N ASP A 24 15.07 -28.16 -4.24
CA ASP A 24 15.71 -27.24 -5.17
C ASP A 24 15.54 -27.70 -6.62
N ASP A 25 15.81 -28.98 -6.90
CA ASP A 25 15.87 -29.49 -8.27
C ASP A 25 14.48 -29.90 -8.77
N VAL A 26 13.74 -30.68 -7.98
CA VAL A 26 12.48 -31.27 -8.46
C VAL A 26 11.31 -30.31 -8.26
N LEU A 27 11.11 -29.81 -7.03
CA LEU A 27 9.98 -28.92 -6.76
C LEU A 27 10.14 -27.61 -7.55
N PHE A 28 11.21 -26.85 -7.33
CA PHE A 28 11.38 -25.57 -8.01
C PHE A 28 11.98 -25.71 -9.42
N GLY A 29 13.09 -26.43 -9.56
CA GLY A 29 13.80 -26.59 -10.83
C GLY A 29 13.00 -27.30 -11.93
N GLU A 30 12.09 -28.21 -11.58
CA GLU A 30 11.23 -28.90 -12.55
C GLU A 30 9.76 -28.49 -12.43
N VAL A 31 9.08 -28.76 -11.32
CA VAL A 31 7.61 -28.64 -11.23
C VAL A 31 7.14 -27.20 -11.38
N TRP A 32 7.72 -26.25 -10.63
CA TRP A 32 7.39 -24.83 -10.76
C TRP A 32 7.85 -24.24 -12.10
N SER A 33 8.93 -24.78 -12.68
CA SER A 33 9.52 -24.33 -13.94
C SER A 33 8.76 -24.76 -15.20
N ARG A 34 7.74 -25.63 -15.07
CA ARG A 34 6.84 -26.05 -16.16
C ARG A 34 5.79 -24.98 -16.49
N GLU A 35 6.27 -23.78 -16.81
CA GLU A 35 5.48 -22.59 -17.12
C GLU A 35 4.69 -22.72 -18.44
N ASP A 36 5.14 -23.57 -19.35
CA ASP A 36 4.46 -23.86 -20.63
C ASP A 36 3.13 -24.62 -20.46
N LYS A 37 2.89 -25.18 -19.26
CA LYS A 37 1.66 -25.91 -18.91
C LYS A 37 0.74 -25.15 -17.97
N LEU A 38 1.31 -24.47 -16.99
CA LEU A 38 0.57 -23.64 -16.03
C LEU A 38 1.49 -22.53 -15.54
N SER A 39 1.01 -21.29 -15.63
CA SER A 39 1.78 -20.10 -15.29
C SER A 39 2.22 -20.09 -13.82
N LEU A 40 3.30 -19.39 -13.50
CA LEU A 40 3.70 -19.17 -12.09
C LEU A 40 2.59 -18.47 -11.29
N ARG A 41 1.83 -17.57 -11.92
CA ARG A 41 0.67 -16.92 -11.31
C ARG A 41 -0.36 -17.94 -10.85
N ASP A 42 -0.79 -18.83 -11.74
CA ASP A 42 -1.85 -19.80 -11.44
C ASP A 42 -1.35 -20.91 -10.50
N ARG A 43 -0.07 -21.31 -10.59
CA ARG A 43 0.56 -22.20 -9.61
C ARG A 43 0.57 -21.58 -8.22
N SER A 44 0.85 -20.28 -8.13
CA SER A 44 0.82 -19.54 -6.86
C SER A 44 -0.60 -19.51 -6.31
N LEU A 45 -1.61 -19.25 -7.14
CA LEU A 45 -3.03 -19.29 -6.74
C LEU A 45 -3.39 -20.65 -6.13
N VAL A 46 -3.12 -21.74 -6.85
CA VAL A 46 -3.45 -23.10 -6.38
C VAL A 46 -2.71 -23.43 -5.08
N THR A 47 -1.44 -23.04 -4.98
CA THR A 47 -0.62 -23.26 -3.77
C THR A 47 -1.19 -22.49 -2.58
N VAL A 48 -1.55 -21.22 -2.76
CA VAL A 48 -2.14 -20.38 -1.71
C VAL A 48 -3.44 -20.99 -1.18
N VAL A 49 -4.34 -21.42 -2.07
CA VAL A 49 -5.61 -22.06 -1.67
C VAL A 49 -5.35 -23.37 -0.94
N ALA A 50 -4.38 -24.18 -1.39
CA ALA A 50 -4.04 -25.44 -0.75
C ALA A 50 -3.49 -25.24 0.68
N LEU A 51 -2.57 -24.30 0.87
CA LEU A 51 -1.99 -23.99 2.19
C LEU A 51 -3.04 -23.40 3.14
N MET A 52 -3.89 -22.50 2.64
CA MET A 52 -5.04 -21.99 3.39
C MET A 52 -5.98 -23.11 3.81
N ALA A 53 -6.30 -24.05 2.90
CA ALA A 53 -7.19 -25.18 3.20
C ALA A 53 -6.63 -26.08 4.31
N GLN A 54 -5.31 -26.24 4.37
CA GLN A 54 -4.62 -26.96 5.45
C GLN A 54 -4.60 -26.19 6.78
N GLY A 55 -4.90 -24.89 6.76
CA GLY A 55 -4.89 -24.03 7.95
C GLY A 55 -3.48 -23.60 8.37
N LEU A 56 -2.52 -23.62 7.44
CA LEU A 56 -1.17 -23.12 7.68
C LEU A 56 -1.21 -21.60 7.84
N THR A 57 -0.42 -21.08 8.77
CA THR A 57 -0.32 -19.64 9.07
C THR A 57 1.07 -19.28 9.59
N ASP A 58 2.11 -19.84 8.96
CA ASP A 58 3.51 -19.65 9.33
C ASP A 58 4.31 -19.02 8.17
N GLU A 59 5.63 -18.88 8.37
CA GLU A 59 6.55 -18.28 7.39
C GLU A 59 6.55 -19.00 6.03
N SER A 60 6.25 -20.30 5.98
CA SER A 60 6.16 -21.03 4.71
C SER A 60 5.00 -20.52 3.86
N PHE A 61 3.86 -20.23 4.49
CA PHE A 61 2.73 -19.67 3.77
C PHE A 61 2.96 -18.20 3.42
N LYS A 62 3.60 -17.43 4.30
CA LYS A 62 4.01 -16.04 4.02
C LYS A 62 4.89 -15.98 2.77
N TYR A 63 5.85 -16.90 2.62
CA TYR A 63 6.69 -17.01 1.41
C TYR A 63 5.86 -17.23 0.13
N HIS A 64 4.86 -18.11 0.17
CA HIS A 64 4.02 -18.37 -1.01
C HIS A 64 3.05 -17.23 -1.32
N LEU A 65 2.59 -16.48 -0.32
CA LEU A 65 1.83 -15.24 -0.53
C LEU A 65 2.70 -14.15 -1.18
N MET A 66 3.94 -13.94 -0.70
CA MET A 66 4.87 -13.01 -1.35
C MET A 66 5.18 -13.43 -2.79
N SER A 67 5.42 -14.74 -3.01
CA SER A 67 5.63 -15.30 -4.35
C SER A 67 4.41 -15.08 -5.25
N ALA A 68 3.20 -15.23 -4.72
CA ALA A 68 1.96 -14.95 -5.44
C ALA A 68 1.87 -13.48 -5.91
N LYS A 69 2.23 -12.53 -5.03
CA LYS A 69 2.33 -11.10 -5.37
C LYS A 69 3.34 -10.88 -6.50
N THR A 70 4.56 -11.40 -6.35
CA THR A 70 5.63 -11.29 -7.38
C THR A 70 5.22 -11.89 -8.72
N ASN A 71 4.46 -13.00 -8.69
CA ASN A 71 3.97 -13.68 -9.89
C ASN A 71 2.70 -13.04 -10.48
N GLY A 72 2.25 -11.89 -9.96
CA GLY A 72 1.21 -11.06 -10.56
C GLY A 72 -0.21 -11.28 -10.04
N ILE A 73 -0.41 -11.90 -8.88
CA ILE A 73 -1.71 -11.86 -8.20
C ILE A 73 -1.90 -10.48 -7.55
N THR A 74 -2.94 -9.76 -7.95
CA THR A 74 -3.22 -8.40 -7.43
C THR A 74 -3.83 -8.43 -6.03
N LYS A 75 -3.93 -7.25 -5.40
CA LYS A 75 -4.60 -7.06 -4.10
C LYS A 75 -6.08 -7.45 -4.17
N GLU A 76 -6.75 -7.09 -5.25
CA GLU A 76 -8.17 -7.40 -5.49
C GLU A 76 -8.33 -8.90 -5.69
N GLU A 77 -7.46 -9.52 -6.50
CA GLU A 77 -7.52 -10.95 -6.77
C GLU A 77 -7.27 -11.79 -5.53
N ILE A 78 -6.25 -11.49 -4.72
CA ILE A 78 -6.00 -12.25 -3.49
C ILE A 78 -7.14 -12.10 -2.48
N ALA A 79 -7.76 -10.91 -2.41
CA ALA A 79 -8.91 -10.68 -1.56
C ALA A 79 -10.11 -11.55 -1.99
N GLU A 80 -10.39 -11.63 -3.29
CA GLU A 80 -11.44 -12.49 -3.83
C GLU A 80 -11.12 -13.98 -3.69
N ILE A 81 -9.87 -14.39 -3.93
CA ILE A 81 -9.43 -15.79 -3.76
C ILE A 81 -9.66 -16.26 -2.32
N ILE A 82 -9.21 -15.49 -1.32
CA ILE A 82 -9.37 -15.85 0.09
C ILE A 82 -10.85 -15.82 0.49
N THR A 83 -11.61 -14.81 0.05
CA THR A 83 -13.05 -14.71 0.31
C THR A 83 -13.80 -15.90 -0.25
N HIS A 84 -13.53 -16.28 -1.49
CA HIS A 84 -14.16 -17.43 -2.12
C HIS A 84 -13.78 -18.73 -1.42
N ALA A 85 -12.49 -18.94 -1.14
CA ALA A 85 -12.00 -20.12 -0.43
C ALA A 85 -12.56 -20.23 0.99
N ALA A 86 -12.92 -19.13 1.65
CA ALA A 86 -13.50 -19.13 2.99
C ALA A 86 -14.78 -19.96 3.10
N PHE A 87 -15.60 -20.00 2.04
CA PHE A 87 -16.82 -20.81 1.99
C PHE A 87 -16.54 -22.32 1.97
N TYR A 88 -15.40 -22.73 1.44
CA TYR A 88 -15.02 -24.14 1.30
C TYR A 88 -14.06 -24.61 2.39
N CYS A 89 -13.22 -23.71 2.91
CA CYS A 89 -12.15 -24.03 3.83
C CYS A 89 -12.44 -23.57 5.27
N GLY A 90 -13.42 -22.69 5.47
CA GLY A 90 -13.87 -22.17 6.76
C GLY A 90 -13.39 -20.76 7.07
N TRP A 91 -14.28 -19.98 7.69
CA TRP A 91 -14.06 -18.57 8.05
C TRP A 91 -12.83 -18.31 8.95
N PRO A 92 -12.54 -19.13 9.98
CA PRO A 92 -11.38 -18.90 10.85
C PRO A 92 -10.05 -18.93 10.09
N LYS A 93 -9.93 -19.81 9.09
CA LYS A 93 -8.73 -19.89 8.25
C LYS A 93 -8.60 -18.63 7.40
N ALA A 94 -9.68 -18.19 6.77
CA ALA A 94 -9.70 -16.95 5.98
C ALA A 94 -9.25 -15.73 6.79
N TRP A 95 -9.75 -15.57 8.01
CA TRP A 95 -9.31 -14.49 8.92
C TRP A 95 -7.81 -14.52 9.20
N ALA A 96 -7.23 -15.71 9.36
CA ALA A 96 -5.81 -15.85 9.57
C ALA A 96 -5.01 -15.48 8.31
N VAL A 97 -5.45 -15.93 7.13
CA VAL A 97 -4.80 -15.59 5.87
C VAL A 97 -4.91 -14.10 5.55
N PHE A 98 -6.05 -13.47 5.82
CA PHE A 98 -6.22 -12.04 5.58
C PHE A 98 -5.27 -11.17 6.40
N ARG A 99 -4.87 -11.58 7.61
CA ARG A 99 -3.85 -10.85 8.38
C ARG A 99 -2.50 -10.85 7.65
N MET A 100 -2.07 -12.01 7.15
CA MET A 100 -0.85 -12.14 6.36
C MET A 100 -0.95 -11.41 5.01
N ALA A 101 -2.08 -11.55 4.31
CA ALA A 101 -2.29 -10.90 3.02
C ALA A 101 -2.31 -9.36 3.14
N LYS A 102 -2.86 -8.82 4.23
CA LYS A 102 -2.74 -7.39 4.53
C LYS A 102 -1.28 -6.99 4.66
N GLU A 103 -0.44 -7.68 5.42
CA GLU A 103 0.99 -7.31 5.52
C GLU A 103 1.73 -7.29 4.17
N ILE A 104 1.30 -8.11 3.20
CA ILE A 104 2.02 -8.29 1.92
C ILE A 104 1.50 -7.37 0.81
N TRP A 105 0.19 -7.17 0.73
CA TRP A 105 -0.47 -6.34 -0.31
C TRP A 105 -0.89 -4.96 0.20
N PHE A 106 -0.75 -4.69 1.50
CA PHE A 106 -0.85 -3.34 2.02
C PHE A 106 0.52 -2.68 1.86
N GLU A 107 0.69 -2.02 0.72
CA GLU A 107 1.53 -0.82 0.71
C GLU A 107 0.75 0.21 1.53
N GLU A 108 1.36 0.74 2.59
CA GLU A 108 0.86 1.98 3.19
C GLU A 108 0.60 2.94 2.04
N SER A 109 -0.57 3.58 1.99
CA SER A 109 -0.80 4.64 1.03
C SER A 109 0.35 5.63 1.19
N ASP A 110 1.22 5.73 0.17
CA ASP A 110 2.29 6.73 0.13
C ASP A 110 1.72 8.12 0.45
N GLU A 111 0.45 8.38 0.14
CA GLU A 111 -0.24 9.62 0.47
C GLU A 111 -0.39 9.90 1.97
N ASP A 112 -0.74 8.91 2.80
CA ASP A 112 -0.88 9.10 4.24
C ASP A 112 0.49 9.19 4.93
N ASP A 113 1.47 8.44 4.44
CA ASP A 113 2.85 8.46 4.94
C ASP A 113 3.57 9.76 4.52
N GLU A 114 3.44 10.22 3.28
CA GLU A 114 4.04 11.48 2.82
C GLU A 114 3.40 12.71 3.47
N LYS A 115 2.08 12.71 3.68
CA LYS A 115 1.42 13.78 4.45
C LYS A 115 1.89 13.80 5.90
N ALA A 116 2.04 12.64 6.53
CA ALA A 116 2.56 12.52 7.90
C ALA A 116 4.03 12.96 8.01
N LYS A 117 4.89 12.52 7.08
CA LYS A 117 6.29 12.98 6.96
C LYS A 117 6.37 14.49 6.74
N HIS A 118 5.55 15.04 5.83
CA HIS A 118 5.50 16.47 5.58
C HIS A 118 5.05 17.24 6.82
N GLN A 119 3.99 16.80 7.50
CA GLN A 119 3.55 17.36 8.79
C GLN A 119 4.68 17.37 9.82
N ALA A 120 5.48 16.30 9.93
CA ALA A 120 6.60 16.22 10.87
C ALA A 120 7.73 17.21 10.55
N SER A 121 7.88 17.62 9.28
CA SER A 121 8.87 18.63 8.87
C SER A 121 8.42 20.09 9.04
N MET A 122 7.13 20.32 9.32
CA MET A 122 6.52 21.65 9.31
C MET A 122 6.31 22.22 10.71
N ILE A 123 6.50 23.52 10.86
CA ILE A 123 6.23 24.24 12.12
C ILE A 123 4.72 24.38 12.36
N PHE A 124 3.93 24.49 11.30
CA PHE A 124 2.48 24.67 11.36
C PHE A 124 1.73 23.39 10.99
N PRO A 125 0.60 23.08 11.67
CA PRO A 125 -0.23 21.93 11.34
C PRO A 125 -0.89 22.05 9.96
N ILE A 126 -1.08 20.93 9.27
CA ILE A 126 -1.81 20.80 8.00
C ILE A 126 -3.31 21.01 8.23
N GLY A 127 -3.85 20.44 9.31
CA GLY A 127 -5.25 20.59 9.71
C GLY A 127 -6.22 19.65 9.00
N ALA A 128 -7.51 19.99 9.04
CA ALA A 128 -8.58 19.19 8.46
C ALA A 128 -8.76 19.47 6.96
N PRO A 129 -9.39 18.56 6.20
CA PRO A 129 -9.79 18.83 4.82
C PRO A 129 -10.56 20.15 4.70
N ASN A 130 -10.19 20.96 3.71
CA ASN A 130 -10.75 22.30 3.47
C ASN A 130 -12.06 22.25 2.64
N ASP A 131 -12.92 21.28 2.93
CA ASP A 131 -14.03 20.89 2.05
C ASP A 131 -15.08 21.99 1.90
N ALA A 132 -15.27 22.81 2.95
CA ALA A 132 -16.16 23.97 2.91
C ALA A 132 -15.80 24.99 1.81
N PHE A 133 -14.54 24.97 1.36
CA PHE A 133 -14.01 25.88 0.34
C PHE A 133 -13.56 25.14 -0.92
N ALA A 134 -13.84 23.84 -1.06
CA ALA A 134 -13.39 23.01 -2.18
C ALA A 134 -13.75 23.58 -3.57
N LYS A 135 -14.84 24.34 -3.69
CA LYS A 135 -15.22 25.02 -4.95
C LYS A 135 -14.16 26.00 -5.50
N TYR A 136 -13.25 26.47 -4.66
CA TYR A 136 -12.16 27.35 -5.05
C TYR A 136 -10.88 26.59 -5.40
N PHE A 137 -10.86 25.26 -5.31
CA PHE A 137 -9.67 24.45 -5.55
C PHE A 137 -9.92 23.34 -6.57
N ILE A 138 -8.87 22.94 -7.27
CA ILE A 138 -8.79 21.67 -8.00
C ILE A 138 -7.80 20.80 -7.23
N GLY A 139 -8.19 19.59 -6.83
CA GLY A 139 -7.44 18.76 -5.89
C GLY A 139 -7.76 19.09 -4.43
N GLN A 140 -7.09 18.39 -3.49
CA GLN A 140 -7.35 18.55 -2.06
C GLN A 140 -6.50 19.67 -1.45
N SER A 141 -7.14 20.46 -0.59
CA SER A 141 -6.45 21.38 0.32
C SER A 141 -6.87 21.11 1.76
N TYR A 142 -6.06 21.58 2.70
CA TYR A 142 -6.23 21.43 4.14
C TYR A 142 -6.12 22.79 4.82
N LEU A 143 -6.83 22.96 5.93
CA LEU A 143 -6.89 24.20 6.68
C LEU A 143 -6.68 23.96 8.17
N ALA A 144 -5.70 24.67 8.74
CA ALA A 144 -5.48 24.70 10.18
C ALA A 144 -5.56 26.13 10.75
N PRO A 145 -6.45 26.39 11.72
CA PRO A 145 -6.47 27.67 12.42
C PRO A 145 -5.25 27.80 13.35
N LEU A 146 -4.47 28.87 13.18
CA LEU A 146 -3.32 29.20 14.05
C LEU A 146 -3.67 30.28 15.07
N SER A 147 -4.44 31.29 14.66
CA SER A 147 -5.01 32.29 15.56
C SER A 147 -6.38 32.72 15.05
N THR A 148 -7.35 32.79 15.95
CA THR A 148 -8.68 33.34 15.68
C THR A 148 -8.92 34.66 16.43
N LYS A 149 -7.90 35.19 17.11
CA LYS A 149 -7.98 36.42 17.90
C LYS A 149 -7.22 37.54 17.18
N GLN A 150 -7.78 38.75 17.21
CA GLN A 150 -7.29 39.97 16.53
C GLN A 150 -7.30 39.86 15.00
N VAL A 151 -6.45 39.00 14.44
CA VAL A 151 -6.36 38.70 13.01
C VAL A 151 -6.48 37.20 12.83
N GLY A 152 -7.33 36.76 11.91
CA GLY A 152 -7.45 35.35 11.54
C GLY A 152 -6.18 34.89 10.82
N ILE A 153 -5.44 33.96 11.43
CA ILE A 153 -4.25 33.35 10.85
C ILE A 153 -4.54 31.87 10.64
N PHE A 154 -4.35 31.41 9.42
CA PHE A 154 -4.59 30.03 9.03
C PHE A 154 -3.39 29.51 8.22
N ASN A 155 -3.02 28.26 8.46
CA ASN A 155 -2.14 27.52 7.56
C ASN A 155 -3.02 26.81 6.53
N VAL A 156 -2.73 27.02 5.25
CA VAL A 156 -3.39 26.32 4.14
C VAL A 156 -2.35 25.43 3.49
N THR A 157 -2.62 24.13 3.42
CA THR A 157 -1.72 23.15 2.79
C THR A 157 -2.40 22.56 1.56
N PHE A 158 -1.63 22.39 0.49
CA PHE A 158 -2.09 21.90 -0.79
C PHE A 158 -1.43 20.56 -1.07
N GLU A 159 -2.20 19.58 -1.54
CA GLU A 159 -1.58 18.38 -2.09
C GLU A 159 -0.79 18.70 -3.36
N PRO A 160 0.23 17.91 -3.70
CA PRO A 160 0.95 18.05 -4.97
C PRO A 160 -0.02 18.15 -6.16
N GLY A 161 0.13 19.20 -6.97
CA GLY A 161 -0.74 19.43 -8.13
C GLY A 161 -2.07 20.13 -7.83
N CYS A 162 -2.40 20.37 -6.55
CA CYS A 162 -3.59 21.16 -6.21
C CYS A 162 -3.44 22.61 -6.72
N ARG A 163 -4.53 23.14 -7.27
CA ARG A 163 -4.60 24.51 -7.83
C ARG A 163 -5.66 25.32 -7.10
N ASN A 164 -5.28 26.51 -6.67
CA ASN A 164 -6.23 27.53 -6.23
C ASN A 164 -6.79 28.29 -7.43
N ASN A 165 -8.11 28.31 -7.57
CA ASN A 165 -8.82 29.05 -8.61
C ASN A 165 -8.95 30.53 -8.22
N TRP A 166 -8.98 31.40 -9.22
CA TRP A 166 -9.20 32.84 -9.01
C TRP A 166 -10.50 33.09 -8.24
N HIS A 167 -10.39 33.76 -7.09
CA HIS A 167 -11.51 34.19 -6.28
C HIS A 167 -11.17 35.47 -5.50
N ILE A 168 -12.20 36.10 -4.94
CA ILE A 168 -12.08 37.41 -4.29
C ILE A 168 -12.45 37.27 -2.81
N HIS A 169 -11.60 37.81 -1.95
CA HIS A 169 -11.91 38.03 -0.54
C HIS A 169 -12.47 39.44 -0.35
N HIS A 170 -13.75 39.53 0.01
CA HIS A 170 -14.40 40.80 0.31
C HIS A 170 -14.24 41.14 1.80
N ALA A 171 -13.92 42.40 2.10
CA ALA A 171 -13.86 42.91 3.46
C ALA A 171 -14.92 44.01 3.64
N ASP A 172 -15.66 43.96 4.75
CA ASP A 172 -16.75 44.91 5.04
C ASP A 172 -16.24 46.34 5.31
N LYS A 173 -15.04 46.47 5.88
CA LYS A 173 -14.36 47.75 6.14
C LYS A 173 -12.87 47.55 5.98
N GLY A 174 -12.26 48.22 4.99
CA GLY A 174 -10.81 48.35 4.79
C GLY A 174 -9.99 47.14 5.22
N GLY A 175 -9.70 46.22 4.30
CA GLY A 175 -8.94 45.02 4.61
C GLY A 175 -8.45 44.30 3.37
N GLY A 176 -7.66 43.26 3.58
CA GLY A 176 -7.12 42.41 2.54
C GLY A 176 -6.59 41.11 3.13
N GLN A 177 -6.15 40.22 2.23
CA GLN A 177 -5.48 38.99 2.61
C GLN A 177 -4.00 39.12 2.29
N ILE A 178 -3.15 38.64 3.20
CA ILE A 178 -1.72 38.48 2.96
C ILE A 178 -1.45 36.98 2.94
N LEU A 179 -0.78 36.51 1.90
CA LEU A 179 -0.31 35.13 1.77
C LEU A 179 1.20 35.10 1.99
N VAL A 180 1.65 34.20 2.85
CA VAL A 180 3.07 33.99 3.13
C VAL A 180 3.39 32.53 2.84
N CYS A 181 4.26 32.29 1.86
CA CYS A 181 4.75 30.94 1.57
C CYS A 181 5.74 30.52 2.67
N VAL A 182 5.33 29.56 3.50
CA VAL A 182 6.14 29.07 4.63
C VAL A 182 6.91 27.79 4.31
N SER A 183 6.52 27.05 3.25
CA SER A 183 7.18 25.84 2.75
C SER A 183 6.68 25.47 1.35
N GLY A 184 7.35 24.51 0.71
CA GLY A 184 6.97 23.97 -0.59
C GLY A 184 7.40 24.84 -1.77
N ARG A 185 6.96 24.45 -2.97
CA ARG A 185 7.17 25.16 -4.23
C ARG A 185 5.91 25.06 -5.07
N GLY A 186 5.58 26.12 -5.78
CA GLY A 186 4.44 26.17 -6.67
C GLY A 186 4.63 27.23 -7.75
N TYR A 187 3.78 27.18 -8.76
CA TYR A 187 3.69 28.21 -9.79
C TYR A 187 2.62 29.22 -9.39
N TYR A 188 2.85 30.50 -9.68
CA TYR A 188 1.85 31.54 -9.56
C TYR A 188 1.59 32.18 -10.93
N GLN A 189 0.44 32.82 -11.05
CA GLN A 189 0.06 33.61 -12.21
C GLN A 189 -0.18 35.04 -11.72
N GLU A 190 0.62 35.99 -12.21
CA GLU A 190 0.44 37.44 -12.00
C GLU A 190 -0.44 38.05 -13.08
#